data_AF-A0A2L2WRV3-F1
#
_entry.id   AF-A0A2L2WRV3-F1
#
_cell.length_a   1.000
_cell.length_b   1.000
_cell.length_c   1.000
_cell.angle_alpha   90.00
_cell.angle_beta   90.00
_cell.angle_gamma   90.00
#
_symmetry.space_group_name_H-M   'P 1'
#
loop_
_entity.id
_entity.type
_entity.pdbx_description
1 polymer ?
#
loop_
_entity_poly.entity_id
_entity_poly.type
_entity_poly.pdbx_seq_one_letter_code
_entity_poly.pdbx_strand_id
1 'polypeptide(L)'
;MCATLLSGCSVTSVPSGGQPLEHARLLRLGHTGNFMRADILDPWNEGAILQSYVLVPHDSIPPHELPAGATLLRIPLKRAVAFTSLHAALICDLGADGRLAGVCDAAYLFHPILRKRLENGTLADFGSS
;
A
#
# COMPACT_ATOMS: atom_id res chain seq x y z
N MET A 1 -45.14 -14.15 20.86
CA MET A 1 -43.82 -13.47 20.85
C MET A 1 -43.24 -13.63 19.46
N CYS A 2 -43.33 -12.57 18.64
CA CYS A 2 -42.93 -12.59 17.23
C CYS A 2 -41.48 -12.08 17.16
N ALA A 3 -40.53 -12.95 16.81
CA ALA A 3 -39.13 -12.59 16.66
C ALA A 3 -38.92 -11.92 15.29
N THR A 4 -38.59 -10.63 15.30
CA THR A 4 -38.16 -9.87 14.13
C THR A 4 -36.69 -10.17 13.86
N LEU A 5 -36.40 -10.81 12.72
CA LEU A 5 -35.04 -10.97 12.21
C LEU A 5 -34.67 -9.73 11.40
N LEU A 6 -33.81 -8.86 11.93
CA LEU A 6 -33.11 -7.85 11.13
C LEU A 6 -31.94 -8.53 10.41
N SER A 7 -32.16 -8.95 9.17
CA SER A 7 -31.08 -9.35 8.27
C SER A 7 -30.62 -8.12 7.48
N GLY A 8 -29.58 -7.46 7.98
CA GLY A 8 -28.90 -6.38 7.27
C GLY A 8 -27.69 -6.92 6.53
N CYS A 9 -27.86 -7.37 5.29
CA CYS A 9 -26.74 -7.67 4.41
C CYS A 9 -26.59 -6.55 3.38
N SER A 10 -25.77 -5.55 3.69
CA SER A 10 -25.19 -4.70 2.64
C SER A 10 -24.04 -5.49 2.00
N VAL A 11 -24.34 -6.22 0.94
CA VAL A 11 -23.31 -6.73 0.03
C VAL A 11 -22.74 -5.52 -0.69
N THR A 12 -21.55 -5.09 -0.28
CA THR A 12 -20.71 -4.26 -1.16
C THR A 12 -20.16 -5.20 -2.22
N SER A 13 -20.58 -5.03 -3.47
CA SER A 13 -20.04 -5.80 -4.59
C SER A 13 -18.54 -5.51 -4.72
N VAL A 14 -17.73 -6.45 -4.27
CA VAL A 14 -16.28 -6.46 -4.51
C VAL A 14 -16.09 -6.73 -6.01
N PRO A 15 -15.32 -5.90 -6.74
CA PRO A 15 -14.92 -6.23 -8.10
C PRO A 15 -14.23 -7.60 -8.09
N SER A 16 -14.71 -8.49 -8.95
CA SER A 16 -14.32 -9.90 -9.02
C SER A 16 -12.81 -10.12 -8.88
N GLY A 17 -12.40 -10.88 -7.86
CA GLY A 17 -11.07 -11.50 -7.79
C GLY A 17 -10.23 -11.25 -6.53
N GLY A 18 -10.69 -10.42 -5.58
CA GLY A 18 -9.97 -10.16 -4.32
C GLY A 18 -10.59 -10.83 -3.10
N GLN A 19 -9.75 -11.33 -2.17
CA GLN A 19 -10.24 -11.75 -0.85
C GLN A 19 -10.73 -10.53 -0.07
N PRO A 20 -11.86 -10.63 0.66
CA PRO A 20 -12.36 -9.52 1.46
C PRO A 20 -11.39 -9.23 2.62
N LEU A 21 -10.92 -7.99 2.71
CA LEU A 21 -10.13 -7.50 3.84
C LEU A 21 -11.08 -7.03 4.94
N GLU A 22 -11.25 -7.82 6.00
CA GLU A 22 -12.23 -7.56 7.07
C GLU A 22 -12.04 -6.19 7.75
N HIS A 23 -10.79 -5.84 8.03
CA HIS A 23 -10.46 -4.63 8.78
C HIS A 23 -10.00 -3.46 7.88
N ALA A 24 -9.44 -3.74 6.71
CA ALA A 24 -8.92 -2.71 5.81
C ALA A 24 -10.01 -2.17 4.87
N ARG A 25 -11.06 -1.57 5.43
CA ARG A 25 -12.28 -1.15 4.70
C ARG A 25 -12.05 -0.08 3.63
N LEU A 26 -10.94 0.67 3.72
CA LEU A 26 -10.56 1.72 2.77
C LEU A 26 -9.60 1.23 1.68
N LEU A 27 -9.25 -0.06 1.68
CA LEU A 27 -8.38 -0.66 0.68
C LEU A 27 -9.15 -1.75 -0.06
N ARG A 28 -9.21 -1.61 -1.39
CA ARG A 28 -9.75 -2.66 -2.27
C ARG A 28 -8.63 -3.22 -3.11
N LEU A 29 -8.44 -4.53 -3.04
CA LEU A 29 -7.52 -5.27 -3.89
C LEU A 29 -8.33 -6.19 -4.81
N GLY A 30 -7.96 -6.26 -6.09
CA GLY A 30 -8.61 -7.14 -7.05
C GLY A 30 -7.64 -7.58 -8.14
N HIS A 31 -7.73 -8.85 -8.53
CA HIS A 31 -6.98 -9.36 -9.67
C HIS A 31 -7.71 -9.07 -10.98
N THR A 32 -7.01 -8.48 -11.94
CA THR A 32 -7.53 -8.21 -13.28
C THR A 32 -6.54 -8.75 -14.30
N GLY A 33 -6.85 -9.90 -14.89
CA GLY A 33 -5.96 -10.55 -15.85
C GLY A 33 -4.60 -10.88 -15.23
N ASN A 34 -3.53 -10.26 -15.73
CA ASN A 34 -2.15 -10.49 -15.31
C ASN A 34 -1.61 -9.47 -14.30
N PHE A 35 -2.46 -8.58 -13.78
CA PHE A 35 -2.07 -7.57 -12.79
C PHE A 35 -3.06 -7.52 -11.63
N MET A 36 -2.65 -6.86 -10.56
CA MET A 36 -3.50 -6.58 -9.41
C MET A 36 -3.80 -5.08 -9.36
N ARG A 37 -5.07 -4.71 -9.20
CA ARG A 37 -5.48 -3.34 -8.94
C ARG A 37 -5.60 -3.14 -7.44
N ALA A 38 -5.07 -2.03 -6.95
CA ALA A 38 -5.24 -1.58 -5.57
C ALA A 38 -5.85 -0.18 -5.56
N ASP A 39 -7.07 -0.05 -5.06
CA ASP A 39 -7.77 1.22 -4.91
C ASP A 39 -7.81 1.62 -3.43
N ILE A 40 -7.34 2.83 -3.14
CA ILE A 40 -7.45 3.49 -1.85
C ILE A 40 -8.68 4.40 -1.91
N LEU A 41 -9.66 4.12 -1.06
CA LEU A 41 -10.87 4.94 -0.93
C LEU A 41 -10.57 6.20 -0.14
N ASP A 42 -11.25 7.29 -0.49
CA ASP A 42 -11.17 8.55 0.22
C ASP A 42 -11.99 8.46 1.52
N PRO A 43 -11.37 8.58 2.71
CA PRO A 43 -12.10 8.53 3.98
C PRO A 43 -12.92 9.80 4.27
N TRP A 44 -12.67 10.90 3.57
CA TRP A 44 -13.36 12.18 3.73
C TRP A 44 -14.50 12.35 2.72
N ASN A 45 -14.44 11.66 1.58
CA ASN A 45 -15.44 11.71 0.52
C ASN A 45 -16.03 10.32 0.23
N GLU A 46 -17.19 10.02 0.80
CA GLU A 46 -17.80 8.69 0.71
C GLU A 46 -18.00 8.24 -0.75
N GLY A 47 -17.50 7.03 -1.05
CA GLY A 47 -17.58 6.43 -2.39
C GLY A 47 -16.51 6.91 -3.38
N ALA A 48 -15.76 7.96 -3.07
CA ALA A 48 -14.67 8.43 -3.93
C ALA A 48 -13.40 7.58 -3.77
N ILE A 49 -12.61 7.51 -4.85
CA ILE A 49 -11.29 6.88 -4.85
C ILE A 49 -10.26 8.00 -4.65
N LEU A 50 -9.47 7.88 -3.59
CA LEU A 50 -8.33 8.77 -3.33
C LEU A 50 -7.18 8.48 -4.29
N GLN A 51 -6.88 7.21 -4.51
CA GLN A 51 -5.80 6.80 -5.42
C GLN A 51 -5.98 5.38 -5.94
N SER A 52 -5.64 5.16 -7.20
CA SER A 52 -5.60 3.84 -7.84
C SER A 52 -4.17 3.44 -8.22
N TYR A 53 -3.83 2.18 -7.99
CA TYR A 53 -2.56 1.58 -8.41
C TYR A 53 -2.78 0.33 -9.23
N VAL A 54 -1.95 0.17 -10.27
CA VAL A 54 -1.87 -1.04 -11.09
C VAL A 54 -0.54 -1.73 -10.76
N LEU A 55 -0.61 -2.86 -10.07
CA LEU A 55 0.55 -3.61 -9.57
C LEU A 55 0.89 -4.72 -10.58
N VAL A 56 2.04 -4.59 -11.23
CA VAL A 56 2.49 -5.51 -12.29
C VAL A 56 3.82 -6.14 -11.89
N PRO A 57 3.95 -7.49 -11.89
CA PRO A 57 5.23 -8.15 -11.70
C PRO A 57 6.33 -7.68 -12.67
N HIS A 58 7.61 -7.77 -12.27
CA HIS A 58 8.73 -7.35 -13.14
C HIS A 58 8.87 -8.22 -14.40
N ASP A 59 8.39 -9.45 -14.37
CA ASP A 59 8.40 -10.43 -15.48
C ASP A 59 7.11 -10.41 -16.32
N SER A 60 6.08 -9.68 -15.88
CA SER A 60 4.82 -9.55 -16.61
C SER A 60 4.81 -8.34 -17.57
N ILE A 61 4.05 -8.49 -18.66
CA ILE A 61 3.75 -7.41 -19.60
C ILE A 61 2.70 -6.48 -18.95
N PRO A 62 2.94 -5.16 -18.84
CA PRO A 62 1.95 -4.24 -18.32
C PRO A 62 0.74 -4.13 -19.28
N PRO A 63 -0.45 -3.79 -18.77
CA PRO A 63 -1.59 -3.53 -19.63
C PRO A 63 -1.29 -2.38 -20.60
N HIS A 64 -1.80 -2.48 -21.83
CA HIS A 64 -1.57 -1.48 -22.88
C HIS A 64 -2.13 -0.11 -22.47
N GLU A 65 -3.27 -0.10 -21.78
CA GLU A 65 -3.91 1.11 -21.26
C GLU A 65 -4.09 0.99 -19.75
N LEU A 66 -3.78 2.07 -19.05
CA LEU A 66 -4.00 2.21 -17.61
C LEU A 66 -5.35 2.91 -17.38
N PRO A 67 -6.11 2.50 -16.35
CA PRO A 67 -7.26 3.28 -15.91
C PRO A 67 -6.86 4.74 -15.65
N ALA A 68 -7.74 5.68 -16.01
CA ALA A 68 -7.47 7.11 -15.82
C ALA A 68 -7.09 7.41 -14.36
N GLY A 69 -6.00 8.15 -14.17
CA GLY A 69 -5.47 8.52 -12.85
C GLY A 69 -4.74 7.40 -12.10
N ALA A 70 -4.70 6.16 -12.62
CA ALA A 70 -4.02 5.07 -11.94
C ALA A 70 -2.50 5.13 -12.12
N THR A 71 -1.76 4.85 -11.05
CA THR A 71 -0.30 4.77 -11.07
C THR A 71 0.16 3.34 -11.27
N LEU A 72 0.97 3.09 -12.31
CA LEU A 72 1.60 1.80 -12.53
C LEU A 72 2.75 1.58 -11.55
N LEU A 73 2.72 0.50 -10.78
CA LEU A 73 3.79 0.07 -9.88
C LEU A 73 4.34 -1.30 -10.31
N ARG A 74 5.67 -1.40 -10.41
CA ARG A 74 6.33 -2.69 -10.65
C ARG A 74 6.68 -3.37 -9.33
N ILE A 75 6.18 -4.59 -9.16
CA ILE A 75 6.33 -5.37 -7.92
C ILE A 75 7.30 -6.56 -8.08
N PRO A 76 8.11 -6.89 -7.06
CA PRO A 76 8.27 -6.13 -5.80
C PRO A 76 8.96 -4.78 -6.01
N LEU A 77 8.62 -3.79 -5.18
CA LEU A 77 9.23 -2.46 -5.23
C LEU A 77 10.74 -2.57 -4.97
N LYS A 78 11.53 -1.86 -5.78
CA LYS A 78 13.01 -1.87 -5.69
C LYS A 78 13.56 -0.72 -4.85
N ARG A 79 12.82 0.40 -4.77
CA ARG A 79 13.18 1.61 -4.05
C ARG A 79 11.92 2.25 -3.50
N ALA A 80 11.90 2.55 -2.20
CA ALA A 80 10.81 3.22 -1.52
C ALA A 80 11.34 4.22 -0.48
N VAL A 81 10.53 5.23 -0.17
CA VAL A 81 10.76 6.13 0.97
C VAL A 81 9.65 5.86 1.98
N ALA A 82 10.02 5.62 3.23
CA ALA A 82 9.05 5.47 4.30
C ALA A 82 8.79 6.84 4.94
N PHE A 83 7.52 7.26 4.95
CA PHE A 83 7.12 8.55 5.52
C PHE A 83 7.17 8.56 7.06
N THR A 84 7.17 7.40 7.71
CA THR A 84 7.31 7.32 9.17
C THR A 84 8.40 6.34 9.56
N SER A 85 9.11 6.64 10.65
CA SER A 85 10.17 5.77 11.18
C SER A 85 9.64 4.39 11.58
N LEU A 86 8.38 4.30 12.01
CA LEU A 86 7.72 3.03 12.34
C LEU A 86 7.60 2.12 11.11
N HIS A 87 7.10 2.63 9.98
CA HIS A 87 7.01 1.84 8.75
C HIS A 87 8.40 1.44 8.24
N ALA A 88 9.39 2.32 8.37
CA ALA A 88 10.77 2.00 8.02
C ALA A 88 11.30 0.82 8.86
N ALA A 89 11.11 0.85 10.18
CA ALA A 89 11.51 -0.22 11.09
C ALA A 89 10.81 -1.54 10.76
N LEU A 90 9.49 -1.53 10.55
CA LEU A 90 8.73 -2.72 10.17
C LEU A 90 9.23 -3.33 8.85
N ILE A 91 9.50 -2.51 7.84
CA ILE A 91 10.08 -2.96 6.56
C ILE A 91 11.45 -3.61 6.79
N CYS A 92 12.24 -3.07 7.72
CA CYS A 92 13.52 -3.64 8.10
C CYS A 92 13.37 -5.00 8.80
N ASP A 93 12.44 -5.13 9.74
CA ASP A 93 12.16 -6.37 10.47
C ASP A 93 11.67 -7.49 9.54
N LEU A 94 10.98 -7.13 8.45
CA LEU A 94 10.58 -8.05 7.37
C LEU A 94 11.72 -8.43 6.42
N GLY A 95 12.95 -7.99 6.69
CA GLY A 95 14.14 -8.27 5.86
C GLY A 95 14.14 -7.54 4.52
N ALA A 96 13.34 -6.46 4.38
CA ALA A 96 13.19 -5.69 3.15
C ALA A 96 13.86 -4.31 3.23
N ASP A 97 14.74 -4.08 4.22
CA ASP A 97 15.43 -2.80 4.43
C ASP A 97 16.20 -2.35 3.18
N GLY A 98 16.83 -3.27 2.44
CA GLY A 98 17.54 -2.97 1.19
C GLY A 98 16.70 -2.31 0.10
N ARG A 99 15.36 -2.25 0.26
CA ARG A 99 14.44 -1.53 -0.63
C ARG A 99 14.17 -0.09 -0.18
N LEU A 100 14.54 0.29 1.04
CA LEU A 100 14.43 1.67 1.52
C LEU A 100 15.57 2.51 0.95
N ALA A 101 15.21 3.51 0.17
CA ALA A 101 16.14 4.54 -0.34
C ALA A 101 16.22 5.75 0.60
N GLY A 102 15.20 5.94 1.44
CA GLY A 102 15.21 6.97 2.46
C GLY A 102 14.03 6.87 3.41
N VAL A 103 14.01 7.78 4.36
CA VAL A 103 12.97 7.93 5.38
C VAL A 103 12.67 9.41 5.60
N CYS A 104 11.44 9.72 5.98
CA CYS A 104 11.15 10.97 6.68
C CYS A 104 11.29 10.75 8.19
N ASP A 105 11.30 11.85 8.95
CA ASP A 105 11.33 11.87 10.40
C ASP A 105 12.53 11.08 10.97
N ALA A 106 13.70 11.23 10.32
CA ALA A 106 14.92 10.51 10.66
C ALA A 106 15.36 10.71 12.12
N ALA A 107 15.01 11.85 12.73
CA ALA A 107 15.23 12.14 14.15
C ALA A 107 14.57 11.11 15.09
N TYR A 108 13.48 10.46 14.65
CA TYR A 108 12.74 9.43 15.39
C TYR A 108 13.10 8.00 14.98
N LEU A 109 14.17 7.82 14.19
CA LEU A 109 14.63 6.51 13.77
C LEU A 109 15.64 5.92 14.77
N PHE A 110 15.17 4.93 15.54
CA PHE A 110 16.00 4.23 16.53
C PHE A 110 16.43 2.83 16.11
N HIS A 111 15.92 2.31 14.99
CA HIS A 111 16.25 0.97 14.52
C HIS A 111 17.76 0.88 14.16
N PRO A 112 18.56 -0.01 14.77
CA PRO A 112 20.01 0.01 14.66
C PRO A 112 20.55 -0.09 13.23
N ILE A 113 19.96 -0.99 12.41
CA ILE A 113 20.37 -1.18 11.02
C ILE A 113 20.13 0.10 10.21
N LEU A 114 18.97 0.72 10.39
CA LEU A 114 18.59 1.89 9.61
C LEU A 114 19.36 3.14 10.05
N ARG A 115 19.64 3.28 11.35
CA ARG A 115 20.51 4.33 11.87
C ARG A 115 21.91 4.26 11.26
N LYS A 116 22.51 3.07 11.24
CA LYS A 116 23.81 2.85 10.58
C LYS A 116 23.77 3.21 9.10
N ARG A 117 22.66 2.95 8.43
CA ARG A 117 22.46 3.30 7.01
C ARG A 117 22.26 4.79 6.76
N LEU A 118 21.67 5.52 7.70
CA LEU A 118 21.63 6.98 7.68
C LEU A 118 23.03 7.56 7.86
N GLU A 119 23.76 7.10 8.87
CA GLU A 119 25.12 7.57 9.18
C GLU A 119 26.11 7.33 8.04
N ASN A 120 25.97 6.23 7.30
CA ASN A 120 26.84 5.91 6.16
C ASN A 120 26.32 6.44 4.80
N GLY A 121 25.19 7.17 4.79
CA GLY A 121 24.62 7.79 3.60
C GLY A 121 23.91 6.84 2.62
N THR A 122 23.68 5.58 2.99
CA THR A 122 22.93 4.62 2.16
C THR A 122 21.41 4.65 2.38
N LEU A 123 20.95 5.49 3.30
CA LEU A 123 19.56 5.84 3.54
C LEU A 123 19.45 7.37 3.66
N ALA A 124 18.68 7.99 2.77
CA ALA A 124 18.54 9.45 2.76
C ALA A 124 17.47 9.94 3.75
N ASP A 125 17.72 11.09 4.36
CA ASP A 125 16.72 11.84 5.13
C ASP A 125 15.94 12.76 4.18
N PHE A 126 14.61 12.59 4.14
CA PHE A 126 13.70 13.37 3.31
C PHE A 126 12.96 14.48 4.09
N GLY A 127 13.35 14.75 5.34
CA GLY A 127 12.74 15.77 6.18
C GLY A 127 11.56 15.23 6.98
N SER A 128 10.61 16.09 7.34
CA SER A 128 9.47 15.74 8.20
C SER A 128 8.18 15.50 7.42
N SER A 129 7.31 14.64 7.97
CA SER A 129 5.99 14.30 7.40
C SER A 129 4.80 14.97 8.06
#